data_AF-A0A416DU99-F1
#
_entry.id   AF-A0A416DU99-F1
#
_cell.length_a   1.000
_cell.length_b   1.000
_cell.length_c   1.000
_cell.angle_alpha   90.00
_cell.angle_beta   90.00
_cell.angle_gamma   90.00
#
_symmetry.space_group_name_H-M   'P 1'
#
loop_
_entity.id
_entity.type
_entity.pdbx_description
1 polymer ?
#
loop_
_entity_poly.entity_id
_entity_poly.type
_entity_poly.pdbx_seq_one_letter_code
_entity_poly.pdbx_strand_id
1 'polypeptide(L)'
;MILYKNVDICDLESITKNGILSMDECGNNNWDEGKRAENDTSVVYLFSPTDKQNSFPNYGAALLEVDCDAKENQMKNNDSHKNDYREYIISKVLPTQIKRIIIPKIFRNHIEIPEGSNITWCEIEADYYGDSGLEKCTESIWKQFTKTAPLMDSTEFNFFRGTTEKCIMIDLYNIEYIF
;
A
#
# COMPACT_ATOMS: atom_id res chain seq x y z
N MET A 1 -7.56 16.74 7.83
CA MET A 1 -7.91 15.44 8.44
C MET A 1 -6.82 14.47 8.07
N ILE A 2 -6.44 13.57 8.98
CA ILE A 2 -5.38 12.59 8.70
C ILE A 2 -5.97 11.40 7.96
N LEU A 3 -5.48 11.16 6.76
CA LEU A 3 -5.86 10.07 5.87
C LEU A 3 -4.62 9.36 5.35
N TYR A 4 -4.83 8.21 4.73
CA TYR A 4 -3.75 7.36 4.27
C TYR A 4 -3.94 6.92 2.81
N LYS A 5 -2.81 6.58 2.17
CA LYS A 5 -2.81 5.95 0.84
C LYS A 5 -1.59 5.07 0.67
N ASN A 6 -1.80 3.82 0.26
CA ASN A 6 -0.74 2.97 -0.25
C ASN A 6 -0.34 3.40 -1.66
N VAL A 7 0.98 3.48 -1.91
CA VAL A 7 1.58 3.86 -3.18
C VAL A 7 2.81 3.00 -3.47
N ASP A 8 3.15 2.90 -4.75
CA ASP A 8 4.37 2.21 -5.17
C ASP A 8 5.61 2.97 -4.73
N ILE A 9 6.64 2.21 -4.37
CA ILE A 9 7.91 2.79 -3.93
C ILE A 9 8.62 3.46 -5.11
N CYS A 10 8.48 2.90 -6.32
CA CYS A 10 9.03 3.50 -7.54
C CYS A 10 8.41 4.88 -7.88
N ASP A 11 7.18 5.16 -7.41
CA ASP A 11 6.49 6.41 -7.66
C ASP A 11 6.88 7.55 -6.69
N LEU A 12 7.65 7.25 -5.62
CA LEU A 12 7.95 8.22 -4.56
C LEU A 12 8.67 9.48 -5.08
N GLU A 13 9.50 9.37 -6.12
CA GLU A 13 10.17 10.54 -6.70
C GLU A 13 9.16 11.51 -7.32
N SER A 14 8.21 10.98 -8.09
CA SER A 14 7.15 11.78 -8.70
C SER A 14 6.21 12.34 -7.63
N ILE A 15 5.83 11.53 -6.64
CA ILE A 15 4.90 11.90 -5.57
C ILE A 15 5.49 13.00 -4.68
N THR A 16 6.76 12.90 -4.31
CA THR A 16 7.41 13.93 -3.47
C THR A 16 7.51 15.28 -4.19
N LYS A 17 7.59 15.28 -5.52
CA LYS A 17 7.65 16.49 -6.34
C LYS A 17 6.28 17.07 -6.68
N ASN A 18 5.33 16.23 -7.08
CA ASN A 18 4.07 16.64 -7.70
C ASN A 18 2.87 16.44 -6.78
N GLY A 19 3.02 15.64 -5.73
CA GLY A 19 1.93 15.17 -4.89
C GLY A 19 1.28 13.93 -5.48
N ILE A 20 0.07 13.62 -5.00
CA ILE A 20 -0.72 12.50 -5.50
C ILE A 20 -1.72 13.07 -6.49
N LEU A 21 -1.62 12.63 -7.74
CA LEU A 21 -2.49 13.04 -8.83
C LEU A 21 -3.58 12.00 -9.06
N SER A 22 -4.70 12.43 -9.66
CA SER A 22 -5.72 11.51 -10.14
C SER A 22 -5.19 10.63 -11.27
N MET A 23 -5.87 9.52 -11.52
CA MET A 23 -5.46 8.61 -12.60
C MET A 23 -5.54 9.29 -13.98
N ASP A 24 -6.53 10.16 -14.19
CA ASP A 24 -6.66 10.95 -15.42
C ASP A 24 -5.44 11.85 -15.67
N GLU A 25 -4.81 12.35 -14.59
CA GLU A 25 -3.66 13.25 -14.67
C GLU A 25 -2.32 12.51 -14.80
N CYS A 26 -2.12 11.41 -14.06
CA CYS A 26 -0.85 10.68 -14.08
C CYS A 26 -0.80 9.54 -15.10
N GLY A 27 -1.94 9.05 -15.57
CA GLY A 27 -2.03 7.87 -16.43
C GLY A 27 -1.64 6.55 -15.74
N ASN A 28 -1.37 6.57 -14.43
CA ASN A 28 -1.04 5.38 -13.64
C ASN A 28 -2.31 4.53 -13.44
N ASN A 29 -2.52 3.59 -14.35
CA ASN A 29 -3.64 2.64 -14.32
C ASN A 29 -3.12 1.21 -14.10
N ASN A 30 -2.72 0.90 -12.87
CA ASN A 30 -2.18 -0.41 -12.48
C ASN A 30 -3.24 -1.52 -12.33
N TRP A 31 -4.38 -1.42 -13.01
CA TRP A 31 -5.44 -2.42 -12.96
C TRP A 31 -5.44 -3.29 -14.23
N ASP A 32 -5.53 -4.61 -14.04
CA ASP A 32 -5.80 -5.55 -15.12
C ASP A 32 -7.07 -5.15 -15.90
N GLU A 33 -6.97 -5.21 -17.22
CA GLU A 33 -8.07 -4.88 -18.14
C GLU A 33 -9.36 -5.65 -17.77
N GLY A 34 -10.45 -4.92 -17.55
CA GLY A 34 -11.76 -5.49 -17.21
C GLY A 34 -11.96 -5.93 -15.75
N LYS A 35 -10.96 -5.79 -14.87
CA LYS A 35 -11.10 -6.13 -13.43
C LYS A 35 -11.41 -4.93 -12.53
N ARG A 36 -11.39 -3.70 -13.06
CA ARG A 36 -11.66 -2.48 -12.30
C ARG A 36 -13.15 -2.30 -12.07
N ALA A 37 -13.54 -1.99 -10.83
CA ALA A 37 -14.86 -1.46 -10.54
C ALA A 37 -15.06 -0.10 -11.24
N GLU A 38 -16.31 0.27 -11.54
CA GLU A 38 -16.68 1.56 -12.12
C GLU A 38 -16.49 2.70 -11.09
N ASN A 39 -15.24 3.07 -10.85
CA ASN A 39 -14.78 4.09 -9.91
C ASN A 39 -14.26 5.31 -10.68
N ASP A 40 -14.64 6.51 -10.24
CA ASP A 40 -14.21 7.80 -10.80
C ASP A 40 -12.67 7.86 -10.92
N THR A 41 -12.19 8.23 -12.09
CA THR A 41 -10.77 8.26 -12.46
C THR A 41 -10.13 9.64 -12.28
N SER A 42 -10.97 10.67 -12.08
CA SER A 42 -10.59 12.07 -11.93
C SER A 42 -10.28 12.49 -10.49
N VAL A 43 -10.28 11.53 -9.56
CA VAL A 43 -10.05 11.75 -8.12
C VAL A 43 -8.97 10.83 -7.56
N VAL A 44 -8.37 11.27 -6.46
CA VAL A 44 -7.50 10.48 -5.58
C VAL A 44 -8.33 9.86 -4.46
N TYR A 45 -8.27 8.53 -4.37
CA TYR A 45 -8.82 7.78 -3.25
C TYR A 45 -7.82 7.71 -2.10
N LEU A 46 -8.32 8.02 -0.91
CA LEU A 46 -7.65 7.97 0.38
C LEU A 46 -8.51 7.14 1.34
N PHE A 47 -7.91 6.64 2.42
CA PHE A 47 -8.64 5.87 3.41
C PHE A 47 -8.34 6.31 4.84
N SER A 48 -9.28 6.03 5.74
CA SER A 48 -9.10 6.07 7.19
C SER A 48 -9.41 4.68 7.75
N PRO A 49 -8.42 3.97 8.34
CA PRO A 49 -8.63 2.62 8.83
C PRO A 49 -9.65 2.60 9.97
N THR A 50 -10.45 1.54 10.03
CA THR A 50 -11.49 1.39 11.07
C THR A 50 -11.15 0.36 12.16
N ASP A 51 -10.09 -0.42 11.93
CA ASP A 51 -9.55 -1.42 12.85
C ASP A 51 -8.01 -1.45 12.72
N LYS A 52 -7.37 -2.48 13.28
CA LYS A 52 -5.90 -2.65 13.29
C LYS A 52 -5.25 -2.69 11.91
N GLN A 53 -5.94 -3.22 10.90
CA GLN A 53 -5.43 -3.21 9.54
C GLN A 53 -5.39 -1.77 9.02
N ASN A 54 -4.19 -1.19 9.03
CA ASN A 54 -3.94 0.21 8.69
C ASN A 54 -3.20 0.41 7.37
N SER A 55 -2.96 -0.68 6.64
CA SER A 55 -2.28 -0.67 5.37
C SER A 55 -2.90 -1.70 4.42
N PHE A 56 -2.85 -1.40 3.13
CA PHE A 56 -3.35 -2.25 2.06
C PHE A 56 -2.26 -2.37 0.97
N PRO A 57 -1.19 -3.14 1.23
CA PRO A 57 -0.03 -3.18 0.35
C PRO A 57 -0.31 -3.67 -1.06
N ASN A 58 -1.48 -4.27 -1.32
CA ASN A 58 -1.97 -4.58 -2.67
C ASN A 58 -2.03 -3.36 -3.59
N TYR A 59 -2.07 -2.15 -3.03
CA TYR A 59 -2.05 -0.87 -3.76
C TYR A 59 -0.70 -0.15 -3.71
N GLY A 60 0.33 -0.81 -3.18
CA GLY A 60 1.68 -0.25 -3.03
C GLY A 60 2.27 -0.45 -1.63
N ALA A 61 3.57 -0.74 -1.56
CA ALA A 61 4.23 -1.11 -0.31
C ALA A 61 4.56 0.08 0.61
N ALA A 62 4.55 1.31 0.09
CA ALA A 62 4.71 2.53 0.90
C ALA A 62 3.35 3.09 1.33
N LEU A 63 3.23 3.49 2.60
CA LEU A 63 2.03 4.11 3.13
C LEU A 63 2.26 5.60 3.34
N LEU A 64 1.50 6.44 2.64
CA LEU A 64 1.52 7.88 2.83
C LEU A 64 0.55 8.27 3.94
N GLU A 65 1.00 9.08 4.89
CA GLU A 65 0.13 9.82 5.80
C GLU A 65 -0.05 11.24 5.26
N VAL A 66 -1.31 11.64 5.05
CA VAL A 66 -1.65 12.93 4.44
C VAL A 66 -2.59 13.71 5.33
N ASP A 67 -2.41 15.03 5.39
CA ASP A 67 -3.33 15.96 6.05
C ASP A 67 -3.98 16.88 5.02
N CYS A 68 -5.23 16.57 4.69
CA CYS A 68 -5.98 17.28 3.66
C CYS A 68 -7.45 17.43 4.06
N ASP A 69 -8.23 18.15 3.26
CA ASP A 69 -9.69 18.22 3.40
C ASP A 69 -10.30 17.44 2.24
N ALA A 70 -10.80 16.23 2.53
CA ALA A 70 -11.32 15.30 1.54
C ALA A 70 -12.80 14.98 1.83
N LYS A 71 -13.54 14.65 0.80
CA LYS A 71 -14.96 14.29 0.91
C LYS A 71 -15.08 12.79 1.13
N GLU A 72 -15.87 12.37 2.11
CA GLU A 72 -16.18 10.95 2.32
C GLU A 72 -16.87 10.35 1.08
N ASN A 73 -16.41 9.19 0.65
CA ASN A 73 -16.99 8.42 -0.44
C ASN A 73 -17.69 7.18 0.11
N GLN A 74 -18.92 6.93 -0.35
CA GLN A 74 -19.70 5.78 0.10
C GLN A 74 -19.39 4.58 -0.78
N MET A 75 -18.73 3.57 -0.20
CA MET A 75 -18.45 2.31 -0.89
C MET A 75 -19.73 1.54 -1.16
N LYS A 76 -19.78 0.82 -2.28
CA LYS A 76 -20.93 -0.02 -2.66
C LYS A 76 -21.09 -1.16 -1.63
N ASN A 77 -22.33 -1.61 -1.43
CA ASN A 77 -22.63 -2.66 -0.44
C ASN A 77 -21.91 -4.00 -0.69
N ASN A 78 -21.53 -4.27 -1.93
CA ASN A 78 -20.86 -5.48 -2.38
C ASN A 78 -19.34 -5.30 -2.54
N ASP A 79 -18.77 -4.18 -2.10
CA ASP A 79 -17.33 -3.98 -2.09
C ASP A 79 -16.67 -4.86 -1.02
N SER A 80 -15.57 -5.54 -1.38
CA SER A 80 -14.86 -6.46 -0.49
C SER A 80 -14.21 -5.75 0.71
N HIS A 81 -13.90 -4.46 0.59
CA HIS A 81 -13.23 -3.67 1.61
C HIS A 81 -14.15 -2.71 2.36
N LYS A 82 -15.47 -2.78 2.12
CA LYS A 82 -16.46 -1.86 2.70
C LYS A 82 -16.34 -1.68 4.23
N ASN A 83 -15.94 -2.74 4.95
CA ASN A 83 -15.87 -2.73 6.41
C ASN A 83 -14.44 -2.61 6.94
N ASP A 84 -13.43 -2.51 6.06
CA ASP A 84 -12.02 -2.47 6.46
C ASP A 84 -11.61 -1.02 6.79
N TYR A 85 -12.11 -0.06 6.00
CA TYR A 85 -11.79 1.36 6.14
C TYR A 85 -12.94 2.26 5.68
N ARG A 86 -12.86 3.54 6.04
CA ARG A 86 -13.68 4.61 5.45
C ARG A 86 -12.94 5.22 4.26
N GLU A 87 -13.61 5.33 3.14
CA GLU A 87 -13.04 5.87 1.90
C GLU A 87 -13.31 7.37 1.75
N TYR A 88 -12.33 8.10 1.22
CA TYR A 88 -12.39 9.53 0.97
C TYR A 88 -11.85 9.85 -0.42
N ILE A 89 -12.40 10.88 -1.06
CA ILE A 89 -11.99 11.37 -2.38
C ILE A 89 -11.59 12.84 -2.33
N ILE A 90 -10.56 13.19 -3.10
CA ILE A 90 -10.08 14.55 -3.33
C ILE A 90 -9.54 14.65 -4.77
N SER A 91 -9.55 15.83 -5.38
CA SER A 91 -9.02 15.98 -6.75
C SER A 91 -7.51 15.70 -6.82
N LYS A 92 -6.75 16.15 -5.81
CA LYS A 92 -5.31 15.92 -5.69
C LYS A 92 -4.84 16.08 -4.26
N VAL A 93 -3.70 15.48 -3.93
CA VAL A 93 -2.96 15.74 -2.68
C VAL A 93 -1.68 16.50 -3.03
N LEU A 94 -1.48 17.67 -2.45
CA LEU A 94 -0.27 18.46 -2.66
C LEU A 94 0.93 17.85 -1.92
N PRO A 95 2.17 18.06 -2.40
CA PRO A 95 3.38 17.63 -1.66
C PRO A 95 3.39 18.10 -0.20
N THR A 96 2.95 19.33 0.05
CA THR A 96 2.89 19.94 1.39
C THR A 96 1.87 19.29 2.34
N GLN A 97 0.95 18.49 1.80
CA GLN A 97 -0.04 17.74 2.56
C GLN A 97 0.47 16.36 2.96
N ILE A 98 1.53 15.85 2.34
CA ILE A 98 2.17 14.57 2.70
C ILE A 98 3.04 14.81 3.93
N LYS A 99 2.68 14.19 5.06
CA LYS A 99 3.37 14.38 6.34
C LYS A 99 4.57 13.45 6.49
N ARG A 100 4.37 12.18 6.14
CA ARG A 100 5.40 11.14 6.19
C ARG A 100 5.12 10.03 5.19
N ILE A 101 6.19 9.39 4.76
CA ILE A 101 6.16 8.16 3.97
C ILE A 101 6.55 7.02 4.91
N ILE A 102 5.65 6.11 5.17
CA ILE A 102 5.81 5.04 6.15
C ILE A 102 6.15 3.75 5.40
N ILE A 103 7.30 3.14 5.74
CA ILE A 103 7.79 1.92 5.08
C ILE A 103 8.32 0.94 6.14
N PRO A 104 7.98 -0.35 6.07
CA PRO A 104 8.54 -1.36 6.96
C PRO A 104 10.07 -1.46 6.88
N LYS A 105 10.72 -1.47 8.04
CA LYS A 105 12.20 -1.56 8.17
C LYS A 105 12.78 -2.77 7.45
N ILE A 106 12.04 -3.89 7.46
CA ILE A 106 12.48 -5.14 6.85
C ILE A 106 12.66 -5.01 5.32
N PHE A 107 12.06 -4.01 4.67
CA PHE A 107 12.19 -3.78 3.23
C PHE A 107 13.44 -2.99 2.85
N ARG A 108 14.11 -2.34 3.80
CA ARG A 108 15.15 -1.32 3.55
C ARG A 108 16.30 -1.77 2.64
N ASN A 109 16.68 -3.05 2.70
CA ASN A 109 17.78 -3.60 1.90
C ASN A 109 17.32 -4.18 0.55
N HIS A 110 16.04 -4.07 0.22
CA HIS A 110 15.39 -4.69 -0.93
C HIS A 110 14.65 -3.67 -1.81
N ILE A 111 14.78 -2.39 -1.51
CA ILE A 111 14.08 -1.28 -2.19
C ILE A 111 15.04 -0.14 -2.46
N GLU A 112 14.69 0.70 -3.43
CA GLU A 112 15.39 1.94 -3.73
C GLU A 112 14.51 3.13 -3.32
N ILE A 113 15.05 4.01 -2.49
CA ILE A 113 14.35 5.19 -2.01
C ILE A 113 14.95 6.43 -2.68
N PRO A 114 14.14 7.32 -3.28
CA PRO A 114 14.62 8.60 -3.80
C PRO A 114 15.28 9.45 -2.71
N GLU A 115 16.40 10.09 -3.05
CA GLU A 115 17.13 10.93 -2.10
C GLU A 115 16.24 12.08 -1.57
N GLY A 116 16.33 12.35 -0.27
CA GLY A 116 15.54 13.40 0.38
C GLY A 116 14.10 13.02 0.73
N SER A 117 13.66 11.78 0.45
CA SER A 117 12.36 11.28 0.90
C SER A 117 12.26 11.25 2.42
N ASN A 118 11.20 11.82 3.00
CA ASN A 118 10.94 11.80 4.44
C ASN A 118 10.35 10.45 4.88
N ILE A 119 11.22 9.43 4.99
CA ILE A 119 10.82 8.08 5.37
C ILE A 119 10.72 7.93 6.89
N THR A 120 9.56 7.49 7.36
CA THR A 120 9.34 6.94 8.70
C THR A 120 9.41 5.41 8.62
N TRP A 121 10.50 4.86 9.15
CA TRP A 121 10.69 3.42 9.19
C TRP A 121 9.88 2.78 10.33
N CYS A 122 9.00 1.84 9.99
CA CYS A 122 8.09 1.17 10.95
C CYS A 122 8.38 -0.33 11.10
N GLU A 123 7.80 -0.96 12.12
CA GLU A 123 7.72 -2.44 12.13
C GLU A 123 6.51 -2.90 11.31
N ILE A 124 6.47 -4.19 10.98
CA ILE A 124 5.35 -4.81 10.28
C ILE A 124 5.00 -6.12 10.98
N GLU A 125 3.70 -6.32 11.20
CA GLU A 125 3.12 -7.60 11.58
C GLU A 125 2.23 -8.12 10.47
N ALA A 126 2.25 -9.44 10.27
CA ALA A 126 1.38 -10.14 9.37
C ALA A 126 1.31 -11.61 9.77
N ASP A 127 0.27 -12.26 9.28
CA ASP A 127 0.11 -13.70 9.34
C ASP A 127 0.40 -14.31 7.95
N TYR A 128 0.76 -15.59 7.92
CA TYR A 128 0.90 -16.38 6.69
C TYR A 128 0.20 -17.72 6.87
N TYR A 129 -0.11 -18.39 5.75
CA TYR A 129 -0.70 -19.73 5.80
C TYR A 129 0.41 -20.79 5.94
N GLY A 130 0.55 -21.33 7.15
CA GLY A 130 1.46 -22.42 7.49
C GLY A 130 0.79 -23.78 7.51
N ASP A 131 1.47 -24.77 8.11
CA ASP A 131 0.99 -26.15 8.17
C ASP A 131 -0.25 -26.30 9.06
N SER A 132 -0.43 -25.41 10.05
CA SER A 132 -1.56 -25.43 11.00
C SER A 132 -2.65 -24.41 10.65
N GLY A 133 -2.60 -23.82 9.46
CA GLY A 133 -3.49 -22.74 9.04
C GLY A 133 -2.82 -21.37 9.19
N LEU A 134 -3.58 -20.37 9.63
CA LEU A 134 -3.09 -19.00 9.73
C LEU A 134 -2.19 -18.82 10.96
N GLU A 135 -0.93 -18.46 10.74
CA GLU A 135 0.12 -18.37 11.76
C GLU A 135 0.86 -17.03 11.65
N LYS A 136 1.44 -16.54 12.76
CA LYS A 136 2.27 -15.32 12.76
C LYS A 136 3.53 -15.53 11.92
N CYS A 137 3.91 -14.54 11.11
CA CYS A 137 5.14 -14.60 10.33
C CYS A 137 6.37 -14.72 11.24
N THR A 138 7.16 -15.76 10.99
CA THR A 138 8.45 -15.97 11.67
C THR A 138 9.56 -15.17 10.98
N GLU A 139 10.71 -15.04 11.65
CA GLU A 139 11.89 -14.35 11.07
C GLU A 139 12.33 -14.98 9.73
N SER A 140 12.25 -16.32 9.61
CA SER A 140 12.61 -17.01 8.36
C SER A 140 11.64 -16.70 7.22
N ILE A 141 10.34 -16.62 7.52
CA ILE A 141 9.31 -16.23 6.55
C ILE A 141 9.52 -14.80 6.10
N TRP A 142 9.75 -13.87 7.03
CA TRP A 142 10.03 -12.47 6.69
C TRP A 142 11.26 -12.33 5.81
N LYS A 143 12.37 -12.98 6.18
CA LYS A 143 13.61 -12.93 5.40
C LYS A 143 13.41 -13.46 3.98
N GLN A 144 12.65 -14.53 3.83
CA GLN A 144 12.39 -15.12 2.52
C GLN A 144 11.42 -14.26 1.70
N PHE A 145 10.39 -13.72 2.34
CA PHE A 145 9.44 -12.78 1.74
C PHE A 145 10.16 -11.55 1.19
N THR A 146 10.92 -10.81 2.01
CA THR A 146 11.57 -9.57 1.56
C THR A 146 12.62 -9.80 0.49
N LYS A 147 13.25 -10.98 0.48
CA LYS A 147 14.22 -11.37 -0.55
C LYS A 147 13.57 -11.61 -1.92
N THR A 148 12.32 -12.05 -1.98
CA THR A 148 11.71 -12.60 -3.20
C THR A 148 10.48 -11.85 -3.68
N ALA A 149 9.79 -11.12 -2.80
CA ALA A 149 8.63 -10.34 -3.16
C ALA A 149 9.07 -9.12 -4.00
N PRO A 150 8.43 -8.85 -5.14
CA PRO A 150 8.50 -7.54 -5.77
C PRO A 150 7.86 -6.52 -4.81
N LEU A 151 8.66 -5.55 -4.37
CA LEU A 151 8.22 -4.51 -3.41
C LEU A 151 8.14 -3.11 -4.04
N MET A 152 8.72 -2.94 -5.23
CA MET A 152 8.90 -1.63 -5.85
C MET A 152 7.72 -1.20 -6.72
N ASP A 153 7.08 -2.15 -7.40
CA ASP A 153 6.14 -1.90 -8.51
C ASP A 153 4.93 -2.84 -8.40
N SER A 154 3.74 -2.25 -8.23
CA SER A 154 2.48 -3.00 -8.10
C SER A 154 1.97 -3.61 -9.40
N THR A 155 2.57 -3.29 -10.55
CA THR A 155 2.24 -3.91 -11.84
C THR A 155 2.85 -5.31 -12.00
N GLU A 156 3.80 -5.67 -11.13
CA GLU A 156 4.39 -7.00 -11.13
C GLU A 156 3.34 -8.08 -10.80
N PHE A 157 3.29 -9.16 -11.60
CA PHE A 157 2.27 -10.20 -11.48
C PHE A 157 2.16 -10.84 -10.08
N ASN A 158 3.28 -10.91 -9.36
CA ASN A 158 3.36 -11.43 -7.99
C ASN A 158 3.76 -10.34 -7.00
N PHE A 159 3.42 -9.08 -7.28
CA PHE A 159 3.69 -7.97 -6.39
C PHE A 159 3.24 -8.28 -4.95
N PHE A 160 4.12 -7.96 -4.00
CA PHE A 160 3.91 -8.19 -2.58
C PHE A 160 3.66 -9.67 -2.19
N ARG A 161 4.09 -10.62 -3.04
CA ARG A 161 4.03 -12.06 -2.73
C ARG A 161 5.43 -12.67 -2.76
N GLY A 162 5.84 -13.25 -1.64
CA GLY A 162 7.12 -13.93 -1.53
C GLY A 162 7.05 -15.35 -2.11
N THR A 163 8.20 -16.01 -2.21
CA THR A 163 8.29 -17.44 -2.53
C THR A 163 9.28 -18.13 -1.62
N THR A 164 8.93 -19.31 -1.11
CA THR A 164 9.86 -20.18 -0.39
C THR A 164 10.95 -20.73 -1.32
N GLU A 165 12.00 -21.33 -0.77
CA GLU A 165 13.03 -22.03 -1.56
C GLU A 165 12.48 -23.18 -2.42
N LYS A 166 11.29 -23.70 -2.07
CA LYS A 166 10.57 -24.74 -2.82
C LYS A 166 9.58 -24.15 -3.84
N CYS A 167 9.66 -22.85 -4.12
CA CYS A 167 8.76 -22.12 -5.02
C CYS A 167 7.28 -22.14 -4.58
N ILE A 168 7.01 -22.31 -3.28
CA ILE A 168 5.66 -22.15 -2.71
C ILE A 168 5.45 -20.67 -2.40
N MET A 169 4.29 -20.12 -2.79
CA MET A 169 3.95 -18.72 -2.53
C MET A 169 3.84 -18.43 -1.03
N ILE A 170 4.33 -17.26 -0.64
CA ILE A 170 4.16 -16.69 0.70
C ILE A 170 3.21 -15.51 0.55
N ASP A 171 1.96 -15.74 0.93
CA ASP A 171 0.92 -14.72 1.02
C ASP A 171 0.83 -14.20 2.45
N LEU A 172 0.79 -12.88 2.58
CA LEU A 172 0.65 -12.20 3.87
C LEU A 172 -0.80 -11.78 4.09
N TYR A 173 -1.26 -11.92 5.33
CA TYR A 173 -2.61 -11.62 5.78
C TYR A 173 -2.57 -10.75 7.04
N ASN A 174 -3.66 -10.06 7.35
CA ASN A 174 -3.79 -9.21 8.55
C ASN A 174 -2.59 -8.26 8.72
N ILE A 175 -2.20 -7.60 7.62
CA ILE A 175 -0.99 -6.80 7.57
C ILE A 175 -1.19 -5.49 8.35
N GLU A 176 -0.32 -5.22 9.31
CA GLU A 176 -0.33 -4.03 10.15
C GLU A 176 1.06 -3.38 10.13
N TYR A 177 1.11 -2.07 9.85
CA TYR A 177 2.33 -1.26 9.97
C TYR A 177 2.33 -0.60 11.35
N ILE A 178 3.40 -0.76 12.14
CA ILE A 178 3.46 -0.28 13.53
C ILE A 178 4.32 0.98 13.60
N PHE A 179 3.69 2.17 13.68
CA PHE A 179 4.31 3.50 13.53
C PHE A 179 3.72 4.62 14.40
#